data_AF-A0A6A5XDC2-F1
#
_entry.id   AF-A0A6A5XDC2-F1
#
_cell.length_a   1.000
_cell.length_b   1.000
_cell.length_c   1.000
_cell.angle_alpha   90.00
_cell.angle_beta   90.00
_cell.angle_gamma   90.00
#
_symmetry.space_group_name_H-M   'P 1'
#
loop_
_entity.id
_entity.type
_entity.pdbx_description
1 polymer ?
#
loop_
_entity_poly.entity_id
_entity_poly.type
_entity_poly.pdbx_seq_one_letter_code
_entity_poly.pdbx_strand_id
1 'polypeptide(L)'
;MEPKIAHIKNEALSTLLHRAALILCCAILAIVLFSNFLERWLLARMYPAIWEKLSNGNNERRRRSFTYLHIGVFIMALLIIFGAYPVFRFLLRDVRLSSMLFENTTYGDYMLVLSQIYSAYYLFEVCFRTRFASAISIAHHAGLLIVIQTALALFGDLRKHPEAILEFYMCMVWGAFDVIVELPLYTFMIIWRVKCNDHRLLSRMAYACCVWVMLGATTETAITIWLLKRSWSRWGLSCRILLPLVFSLWISTQLYGAYRIYCMARSKAQLASPRDEEQQSPGYGQVLGGGNNNLVARPKA
;
A
#
# COMPACT_ATOMS: atom_id res chain seq x y z
N MET A 1 -10.53 -8.74 -29.28
CA MET A 1 -10.11 -7.33 -29.29
C MET A 1 -8.63 -7.26 -28.93
N GLU A 2 -7.82 -6.57 -29.72
CA GLU A 2 -6.38 -6.44 -29.46
C GLU A 2 -6.13 -5.29 -28.47
N PRO A 3 -5.28 -5.46 -27.44
CA PRO A 3 -5.04 -4.39 -26.48
C PRO A 3 -4.27 -3.23 -27.11
N LYS A 4 -4.54 -2.02 -26.62
CA LYS A 4 -3.87 -0.79 -27.05
C LYS A 4 -2.34 -0.88 -27.01
N ILE A 5 -1.78 -1.54 -25.98
CA ILE A 5 -0.33 -1.72 -25.84
C ILE A 5 0.32 -2.40 -27.06
N ALA A 6 -0.43 -3.21 -27.82
CA ALA A 6 0.11 -3.88 -29.00
C ALA A 6 0.46 -2.87 -30.12
N HIS A 7 -0.30 -1.78 -30.26
CA HIS A 7 -0.18 -0.84 -31.38
C HIS A 7 0.08 0.63 -30.97
N ILE A 8 0.12 0.95 -29.68
CA ILE A 8 0.37 2.32 -29.20
C ILE A 8 1.71 2.86 -29.73
N LYS A 9 1.73 4.05 -30.32
CA LYS A 9 2.95 4.66 -30.89
C LYS A 9 3.75 5.35 -29.79
N ASN A 10 5.08 5.31 -29.91
CA ASN A 10 5.96 6.06 -29.01
C ASN A 10 5.80 7.57 -29.26
N GLU A 11 5.68 8.35 -28.20
CA GLU A 11 5.52 9.80 -28.26
C GLU A 11 6.05 10.45 -26.98
N ALA A 12 6.22 11.78 -26.98
CA ALA A 12 6.64 12.49 -25.79
C ALA A 12 5.59 12.37 -24.68
N LEU A 13 6.06 12.14 -23.45
CA LEU A 13 5.17 12.07 -22.29
C LEU A 13 4.53 13.43 -22.00
N SER A 14 5.35 14.45 -21.73
CA SER A 14 4.87 15.76 -21.30
C SER A 14 5.95 16.80 -21.57
N THR A 15 5.55 18.03 -21.88
CA THR A 15 6.48 19.16 -21.95
C THR A 15 7.09 19.49 -20.58
N LEU A 16 6.45 19.06 -19.50
CA LEU A 16 6.90 19.25 -18.11
C LEU A 16 7.91 18.19 -17.64
N LEU A 17 8.28 17.21 -18.48
CA LEU A 17 9.19 16.12 -18.09
C LEU A 17 10.52 16.63 -17.51
N HIS A 18 11.09 17.71 -18.07
CA HIS A 18 12.31 18.34 -17.56
C HIS A 18 12.16 18.91 -16.13
N ARG A 19 10.92 19.12 -15.66
CA ARG A 19 10.58 19.59 -14.30
C ARG A 19 10.11 18.47 -13.39
N ALA A 20 10.15 17.21 -13.83
CA ALA A 20 9.64 16.06 -13.08
C ALA A 20 10.25 15.96 -11.67
N ALA A 21 11.56 16.22 -11.53
CA ALA A 21 12.25 16.23 -10.25
C ALA A 21 11.72 17.34 -9.30
N LEU A 22 11.40 18.53 -9.84
CA LEU A 22 10.80 19.60 -9.05
C LEU A 22 9.40 19.22 -8.56
N ILE A 23 8.57 18.64 -9.44
CA ILE A 23 7.23 18.15 -9.08
C ILE A 23 7.33 17.11 -7.96
N LEU A 24 8.28 16.16 -8.08
CA LEU A 24 8.57 15.16 -7.05
C LEU A 24 8.93 15.82 -5.71
N CYS A 25 9.87 16.76 -5.70
CA CYS A 25 10.29 17.47 -4.49
C CYS A 25 9.12 18.24 -3.84
N CYS A 26 8.30 18.94 -4.63
CA CYS A 26 7.10 19.62 -4.14
C CYS A 26 6.09 18.64 -3.54
N ALA A 27 5.86 17.49 -4.18
CA ALA A 27 4.96 16.46 -3.68
C ALA A 27 5.47 15.85 -2.36
N ILE A 28 6.78 15.56 -2.24
CA ILE A 28 7.38 15.07 -0.99
C ILE A 28 7.19 16.11 0.13
N LEU A 29 7.48 17.38 -0.16
CA LEU A 29 7.30 18.46 0.82
C LEU A 29 5.85 18.54 1.29
N ALA A 30 4.89 18.49 0.37
CA ALA A 30 3.46 18.49 0.69
C ALA A 30 3.07 17.31 1.60
N ILE A 31 3.55 16.09 1.29
CA ILE A 31 3.28 14.88 2.10
C ILE A 31 3.91 15.01 3.50
N VAL A 32 5.14 15.54 3.62
CA VAL A 32 5.80 15.73 4.91
C VAL A 32 5.07 16.78 5.77
N LEU A 33 4.66 17.90 5.17
CA LEU A 33 3.87 18.92 5.88
C LEU A 33 2.51 18.35 6.32
N PHE A 34 1.84 17.60 5.46
CA PHE A 34 0.59 16.93 5.79
C PHE A 34 0.76 15.89 6.90
N SER A 35 1.85 15.11 6.87
CA SER A 35 2.20 14.15 7.93
C SER A 35 2.34 14.85 9.29
N ASN A 36 3.05 15.97 9.34
CA ASN A 36 3.22 16.76 10.55
C ASN A 36 1.88 17.32 11.07
N PHE A 37 1.02 17.78 10.17
CA PHE A 37 -0.33 18.24 10.52
C PHE A 37 -1.19 17.10 11.10
N LEU A 38 -1.16 15.92 10.46
CA LEU A 38 -1.88 14.75 10.95
C LEU A 38 -1.42 14.31 12.34
N GLU A 39 -0.11 14.18 12.53
CA GLU A 39 0.48 13.70 13.78
C GLU A 39 0.27 14.67 14.94
N ARG A 40 0.39 15.98 14.72
CA ARG A 40 0.26 16.98 15.79
C ARG A 40 -1.18 17.33 16.14
N TRP A 41 -2.10 17.23 15.19
CA TRP A 41 -3.45 17.76 15.37
C TRP A 41 -4.54 16.76 15.03
N LEU A 42 -4.62 16.29 13.77
CA LEU A 42 -5.81 15.57 13.31
C LEU A 42 -5.97 14.20 14.01
N LEU A 43 -4.90 13.42 14.13
CA LEU A 43 -4.96 12.09 14.74
C LEU A 43 -5.21 12.16 16.25
N ALA A 44 -4.62 13.15 16.93
CA ALA A 44 -4.88 13.43 18.34
C ALA A 44 -6.35 13.80 18.58
N ARG A 45 -6.97 14.55 17.65
CA ARG A 45 -8.37 14.97 17.71
C ARG A 45 -9.35 13.85 17.37
N MET A 46 -9.07 13.06 16.33
CA MET A 46 -9.97 12.01 15.84
C MET A 46 -9.92 10.74 16.70
N TYR A 47 -8.77 10.42 17.29
CA TYR A 47 -8.55 9.19 18.04
C TYR A 47 -7.90 9.44 19.41
N PRO A 48 -8.48 10.28 20.29
CA PRO A 48 -7.81 10.74 21.51
C PRO A 48 -7.30 9.59 22.40
N ALA A 49 -8.16 8.60 22.68
CA ALA A 49 -7.80 7.46 23.53
C ALA A 49 -6.66 6.58 22.94
N ILE A 50 -6.66 6.38 21.61
CA ILE A 50 -5.62 5.59 20.94
C ILE A 50 -4.33 6.39 20.87
N TRP A 51 -4.44 7.68 20.56
CA TRP A 51 -3.30 8.58 20.40
C TRP A 51 -2.56 8.79 21.71
N GLU A 52 -3.27 8.96 22.82
CA GLU A 52 -2.71 9.05 24.16
C GLU A 52 -1.94 7.77 24.52
N LYS A 53 -2.53 6.59 24.29
CA LYS A 53 -1.87 5.29 24.50
C LYS A 53 -0.61 5.11 23.64
N LEU A 54 -0.62 5.61 22.41
CA LEU A 54 0.51 5.53 21.48
C LEU A 54 1.62 6.55 21.82
N SER A 55 1.27 7.67 22.45
CA SER A 55 2.20 8.74 22.82
C SER A 55 2.85 8.52 24.19
N ASN A 56 2.14 7.89 25.13
CA ASN A 56 2.61 7.72 26.51
C ASN A 56 3.51 6.50 26.72
N GLY A 57 3.34 5.42 25.94
CA GLY A 57 4.31 4.33 25.89
C GLY A 57 5.36 4.64 24.83
N ASN A 58 6.62 4.20 24.99
CA ASN A 58 7.71 4.25 24.00
C ASN A 58 7.40 3.48 22.69
N ASN A 59 6.22 3.67 22.12
CA ASN A 59 5.61 2.99 21.00
C ASN A 59 5.71 3.86 19.74
N GLU A 60 6.83 4.57 19.57
CA GLU A 60 7.09 5.43 18.41
C GLU A 60 6.83 4.68 17.10
N ARG A 61 7.25 3.41 17.01
CA ARG A 61 6.98 2.53 15.88
C ARG A 61 5.48 2.45 15.55
N ARG A 62 4.64 2.23 16.56
CA ARG A 62 3.19 2.08 16.36
C ARG A 62 2.56 3.43 16.03
N ARG A 63 2.99 4.52 16.67
CA ARG A 63 2.54 5.89 16.39
C ARG A 63 2.83 6.30 14.96
N ARG A 64 4.10 6.25 14.54
CA ARG A 64 4.53 6.49 13.15
C ARG A 64 3.77 5.61 12.18
N SER A 65 3.58 4.33 12.56
CA SER A 65 2.84 3.43 11.71
C SER A 65 1.36 3.77 11.56
N PHE A 66 0.75 4.41 12.56
CA PHE A 66 -0.64 4.85 12.49
C PHE A 66 -0.76 6.08 11.58
N THR A 67 0.21 6.99 11.69
CA THR A 67 0.30 8.19 10.85
C THR A 67 0.44 7.84 9.37
N TYR A 68 1.41 7.00 9.00
CA TYR A 68 1.61 6.70 7.57
C TYR A 68 0.43 5.93 6.97
N LEU A 69 -0.28 5.09 7.75
CA LEU A 69 -1.48 4.42 7.25
C LEU A 69 -2.56 5.42 6.83
N HIS A 70 -2.76 6.51 7.59
CA HIS A 70 -3.71 7.56 7.23
C HIS A 70 -3.24 8.37 6.03
N ILE A 71 -1.94 8.66 5.93
CA ILE A 71 -1.35 9.30 4.76
C ILE A 71 -1.55 8.42 3.52
N GLY A 72 -1.29 7.11 3.64
CA GLY A 72 -1.51 6.13 2.58
C GLY A 72 -2.96 6.12 2.12
N VAL A 73 -3.93 6.00 3.03
CA VAL A 73 -5.36 6.10 2.68
C VAL A 73 -5.67 7.41 1.95
N PHE A 74 -5.19 8.54 2.46
CA PHE A 74 -5.44 9.84 1.86
C PHE A 74 -4.86 9.96 0.45
N ILE A 75 -3.57 9.64 0.26
CA ILE A 75 -2.91 9.72 -1.04
C ILE A 75 -3.51 8.73 -2.03
N MET A 76 -3.75 7.48 -1.63
CA MET A 76 -4.39 6.48 -2.49
C MET A 76 -5.79 6.91 -2.90
N ALA A 77 -6.59 7.45 -1.99
CA ALA A 77 -7.91 7.99 -2.33
C ALA A 77 -7.83 9.16 -3.34
N LEU A 78 -6.87 10.08 -3.16
CA LEU A 78 -6.62 11.15 -4.13
C LEU A 78 -6.24 10.58 -5.50
N LEU A 79 -5.34 9.60 -5.54
CA LEU A 79 -4.92 8.96 -6.80
C LEU A 79 -6.09 8.25 -7.49
N ILE A 80 -7.03 7.64 -6.76
CA ILE A 80 -8.25 7.09 -7.36
C ILE A 80 -9.13 8.20 -7.91
N ILE A 81 -9.47 9.19 -7.07
CA ILE A 81 -10.41 10.27 -7.45
C ILE A 81 -9.91 11.03 -8.68
N PHE A 82 -8.63 11.42 -8.67
CA PHE A 82 -8.05 12.23 -9.73
C PHE A 82 -7.48 11.40 -10.88
N GLY A 83 -7.05 10.16 -10.62
CA GLY A 83 -6.39 9.30 -11.61
C GLY A 83 -7.30 8.33 -12.34
N ALA A 84 -8.43 7.88 -11.75
CA ALA A 84 -9.28 6.87 -12.36
C ALA A 84 -9.71 7.27 -13.78
N TYR A 85 -10.30 8.45 -13.94
CA TYR A 85 -10.76 8.90 -15.26
C TYR A 85 -9.63 8.96 -16.31
N PRO A 86 -8.54 9.75 -16.13
CA PRO A 86 -7.52 9.87 -17.16
C PRO A 86 -6.76 8.57 -17.41
N VAL A 87 -6.46 7.78 -16.37
CA VAL A 87 -5.75 6.50 -16.49
C VAL A 87 -6.59 5.48 -17.24
N PHE A 88 -7.84 5.23 -16.84
CA PHE A 88 -8.68 4.25 -17.55
C PHE A 88 -8.99 4.69 -18.98
N ARG A 89 -9.20 5.99 -19.21
CA ARG A 89 -9.42 6.51 -20.56
C ARG A 89 -8.19 6.33 -21.45
N PHE A 90 -6.98 6.52 -20.93
CA PHE A 90 -5.75 6.22 -21.66
C PHE A 90 -5.52 4.73 -21.88
N LEU A 91 -5.79 3.87 -20.90
CA LEU A 91 -5.57 2.43 -21.02
C LEU A 91 -6.56 1.77 -21.99
N LEU A 92 -7.84 2.16 -21.92
CA LEU A 92 -8.93 1.46 -22.62
C LEU A 92 -9.35 2.09 -23.94
N ARG A 93 -9.07 3.39 -24.14
CA ARG A 93 -9.43 4.11 -25.38
C ARG A 93 -8.20 4.57 -26.14
N ASP A 94 -8.41 4.88 -27.41
CA ASP A 94 -7.37 5.39 -28.31
C ASP A 94 -7.06 6.88 -28.06
N VAL A 95 -6.69 7.21 -26.82
CA VAL A 95 -6.27 8.54 -26.38
C VAL A 95 -4.75 8.61 -26.32
N ARG A 96 -4.16 9.61 -26.95
CA ARG A 96 -2.71 9.85 -26.96
C ARG A 96 -2.29 10.66 -25.73
N LEU A 97 -1.04 10.51 -25.28
CA LEU A 97 -0.49 11.31 -24.17
C LEU A 97 -0.52 12.81 -24.48
N SER A 98 -0.31 13.15 -25.75
CA SER A 98 -0.40 14.51 -26.29
C SER A 98 -1.83 15.06 -26.42
N SER A 99 -2.86 14.24 -26.20
CA SER A 99 -4.25 14.70 -26.29
C SER A 99 -4.58 15.64 -25.14
N MET A 100 -5.44 16.63 -25.39
CA MET A 100 -5.96 17.49 -24.32
C MET A 100 -6.92 16.72 -23.41
N LEU A 101 -6.68 16.80 -22.10
CA LEU A 101 -7.59 16.35 -21.05
C LEU A 101 -8.46 17.51 -20.57
N PHE A 102 -7.83 18.67 -20.33
CA PHE A 102 -8.44 19.96 -20.03
C PHE A 102 -7.84 21.03 -20.96
N GLU A 103 -8.40 22.25 -20.97
CA GLU A 103 -8.06 23.32 -21.95
C GLU A 103 -6.56 23.44 -22.25
N ASN A 104 -5.71 23.46 -21.21
CA ASN A 104 -4.26 23.61 -21.33
C ASN A 104 -3.49 22.48 -20.64
N THR A 105 -4.07 21.28 -20.55
CA THR A 105 -3.42 20.16 -19.85
C THR A 105 -3.62 18.88 -20.63
N THR A 106 -2.51 18.24 -21.03
CA THR A 106 -2.54 16.98 -21.75
C THR A 106 -2.69 15.79 -20.80
N TYR A 107 -3.07 14.62 -21.33
CA TYR A 107 -3.07 13.38 -20.55
C TYR A 107 -1.68 13.09 -19.96
N GLY A 108 -0.64 13.34 -20.75
CA GLY A 108 0.72 13.12 -20.34
C GLY A 108 1.21 14.04 -19.23
N ASP A 109 0.84 15.33 -19.25
CA ASP A 109 1.10 16.25 -18.14
C ASP A 109 0.45 15.76 -16.85
N TYR A 110 -0.81 15.37 -16.96
CA TYR A 110 -1.60 14.93 -15.81
C TYR A 110 -1.05 13.62 -15.22
N MET A 111 -0.75 12.64 -16.08
CA MET A 111 -0.18 11.36 -15.64
C MET A 111 1.22 11.51 -15.07
N LEU A 112 2.06 12.39 -15.62
CA LEU A 112 3.37 12.71 -15.05
C LEU A 112 3.23 13.20 -13.60
N VAL A 113 2.29 14.11 -13.34
CA VAL A 113 2.03 14.62 -11.97
C VAL A 113 1.56 13.49 -11.05
N LEU A 114 0.61 12.66 -11.48
CA LEU A 114 0.16 11.51 -10.70
C LEU A 114 1.29 10.53 -10.39
N SER A 115 2.13 10.20 -11.37
CA SER A 115 3.30 9.33 -11.20
C SER A 115 4.30 9.90 -10.19
N GLN A 116 4.48 11.22 -10.17
CA GLN A 116 5.36 11.86 -9.19
C GLN A 116 4.73 11.94 -7.79
N ILE A 117 3.41 12.13 -7.67
CA ILE A 117 2.71 12.04 -6.37
C ILE A 117 2.82 10.62 -5.80
N TYR A 118 2.58 9.61 -6.63
CA TYR A 118 2.76 8.20 -6.27
C TYR A 118 4.19 7.91 -5.83
N SER A 119 5.18 8.36 -6.61
CA SER A 119 6.61 8.21 -6.28
C SER A 119 6.99 8.92 -4.97
N ALA A 120 6.45 10.13 -4.74
CA ALA A 120 6.66 10.89 -3.51
C ALA A 120 6.14 10.15 -2.29
N TYR A 121 4.97 9.50 -2.40
CA TYR A 121 4.42 8.68 -1.34
C TYR A 121 5.30 7.49 -0.98
N TYR A 122 5.75 6.70 -1.97
CA TYR A 122 6.62 5.55 -1.68
C TYR A 122 7.99 5.96 -1.16
N LEU A 123 8.55 7.07 -1.63
CA LEU A 123 9.78 7.61 -1.09
C LEU A 123 9.59 8.07 0.36
N PHE A 124 8.50 8.79 0.66
CA PHE A 124 8.12 9.14 2.02
C PHE A 124 7.98 7.89 2.88
N GLU A 125 7.25 6.87 2.43
CA GLU A 125 7.01 5.67 3.21
C GLU A 125 8.32 4.92 3.52
N VAL A 126 9.17 4.69 2.51
CA VAL A 126 10.46 4.02 2.70
C VAL A 126 11.29 4.78 3.72
N CYS A 127 11.48 6.10 3.56
CA CYS A 127 12.24 6.92 4.50
C CYS A 127 11.64 6.93 5.91
N PHE A 128 10.31 7.02 6.02
CA PHE A 128 9.60 7.11 7.30
C PHE A 128 9.54 5.76 8.04
N ARG A 129 9.65 4.64 7.32
CA ARG A 129 9.43 3.27 7.84
C ARG A 129 10.71 2.42 7.94
N THR A 130 11.84 2.83 7.36
CA THR A 130 13.10 2.03 7.23
C THR A 130 13.50 1.22 8.46
N ARG A 131 13.40 1.77 9.69
CA ARG A 131 13.79 1.04 10.92
C ARG A 131 12.89 -0.16 11.28
N PHE A 132 11.72 -0.32 10.65
CA PHE A 132 10.65 -1.17 11.15
C PHE A 132 9.93 -2.03 10.09
N ALA A 133 10.26 -1.85 8.81
CA ALA A 133 9.73 -2.64 7.70
C ALA A 133 10.54 -3.92 7.47
N SER A 134 9.90 -4.96 6.94
CA SER A 134 10.64 -6.14 6.46
C SER A 134 11.45 -5.79 5.22
N ALA A 135 12.60 -6.43 5.03
CA ALA A 135 13.43 -6.24 3.84
C ALA A 135 12.63 -6.48 2.54
N ILE A 136 11.73 -7.46 2.54
CA ILE A 136 10.83 -7.78 1.42
C ILE A 136 9.89 -6.60 1.10
N SER A 137 9.30 -5.95 2.12
CA SER A 137 8.42 -4.80 1.91
C SER A 137 9.22 -3.58 1.44
N ILE A 138 10.43 -3.35 1.97
CA ILE A 138 11.30 -2.27 1.49
C ILE A 138 11.70 -2.51 0.03
N ALA A 139 12.10 -3.74 -0.32
CA ALA A 139 12.48 -4.10 -1.68
C ALA A 139 11.31 -3.93 -2.67
N HIS A 140 10.08 -4.28 -2.25
CA HIS A 140 8.88 -4.06 -3.05
C HIS A 140 8.66 -2.57 -3.36
N HIS A 141 8.68 -1.71 -2.34
CA HIS A 141 8.38 -0.28 -2.49
C HIS A 141 9.52 0.45 -3.22
N ALA A 142 10.77 0.06 -2.97
CA ALA A 142 11.92 0.56 -3.73
C ALA A 142 11.88 0.11 -5.19
N GLY A 143 11.47 -1.13 -5.45
CA GLY A 143 11.26 -1.66 -6.80
C GLY A 143 10.22 -0.85 -7.58
N LEU A 144 9.06 -0.56 -6.97
CA LEU A 144 8.04 0.31 -7.53
C LEU A 144 8.61 1.68 -7.94
N LEU A 145 9.35 2.31 -7.03
CA LEU A 145 9.97 3.62 -7.27
C LEU A 145 10.97 3.56 -8.42
N ILE A 146 11.82 2.53 -8.47
CA ILE A 146 12.81 2.35 -9.54
C ILE A 146 12.11 2.16 -10.89
N VAL A 147 11.07 1.32 -10.95
CA VAL A 147 10.34 1.03 -12.18
C VAL A 147 9.66 2.28 -12.73
N ILE A 148 8.90 3.02 -11.90
CA ILE A 148 8.22 4.23 -12.38
C ILE A 148 9.22 5.33 -12.79
N GLN A 149 10.29 5.55 -12.02
CA GLN A 149 11.28 6.58 -12.38
C GLN A 149 12.09 6.17 -13.62
N THR A 150 12.34 4.88 -13.82
CA THR A 150 12.93 4.37 -15.07
C THR A 150 11.99 4.62 -16.24
N ALA A 151 10.70 4.29 -16.12
CA ALA A 151 9.71 4.53 -17.16
C ALA A 151 9.67 6.00 -17.59
N LEU A 152 9.73 6.93 -16.63
CA LEU A 152 9.79 8.36 -16.90
C LEU A 152 11.11 8.78 -17.56
N ALA A 153 12.24 8.24 -17.12
CA ALA A 153 13.56 8.54 -17.66
C ALA A 153 13.71 8.09 -19.12
N LEU A 154 13.08 6.99 -19.53
CA LEU A 154 13.12 6.49 -20.91
C LEU A 154 12.54 7.51 -21.93
N PHE A 155 11.62 8.39 -21.51
CA PHE A 155 11.12 9.46 -22.39
C PHE A 155 12.15 10.57 -22.66
N GLY A 156 13.30 10.57 -21.99
CA GLY A 156 14.39 11.51 -22.24
C GLY A 156 15.03 11.36 -23.63
N ASP A 157 15.01 10.15 -24.20
CA ASP A 157 15.46 9.88 -25.57
C ASP A 157 14.59 8.81 -26.24
N LEU A 158 13.53 9.27 -26.90
CA LEU A 158 12.57 8.41 -27.60
C LEU A 158 13.14 7.65 -28.80
N ARG A 159 14.26 8.13 -29.38
CA ARG A 159 14.89 7.46 -30.51
C ARG A 159 15.67 6.24 -30.04
N LYS A 160 16.36 6.39 -28.91
CA LYS A 160 17.09 5.30 -28.26
C LYS A 160 16.16 4.30 -27.57
N HIS A 161 15.03 4.76 -27.06
CA HIS A 161 14.08 3.96 -26.26
C HIS A 161 12.69 3.90 -26.90
N PRO A 162 12.50 3.08 -27.96
CA PRO A 162 11.19 2.87 -28.58
C PRO A 162 10.16 2.23 -27.62
N GLU A 163 10.61 1.58 -26.55
CA GLU A 163 9.80 0.94 -25.52
C GLU A 163 9.29 1.89 -24.41
N ALA A 164 9.70 3.17 -24.39
CA ALA A 164 9.34 4.10 -23.31
C ALA A 164 7.82 4.16 -23.03
N ILE A 165 7.01 4.27 -24.10
CA ILE A 165 5.55 4.27 -23.99
C ILE A 165 4.99 2.94 -23.44
N LEU A 166 5.64 1.81 -23.72
CA LEU A 166 5.19 0.49 -23.27
C LEU A 166 5.45 0.33 -21.78
N GLU A 167 6.64 0.72 -21.32
CA GLU A 167 6.99 0.72 -19.90
C GLU A 167 6.05 1.62 -19.10
N PHE A 168 5.77 2.83 -19.61
CA PHE A 168 4.83 3.73 -18.97
C PHE A 168 3.40 3.19 -18.95
N TYR A 169 2.95 2.57 -20.04
CA TYR A 169 1.65 1.92 -20.09
C TYR A 169 1.55 0.80 -19.04
N MET A 170 2.57 -0.04 -18.91
CA MET A 170 2.63 -1.09 -17.89
C MET A 170 2.61 -0.49 -16.48
N CYS A 171 3.36 0.60 -16.24
CA CYS A 171 3.32 1.32 -14.97
C CYS A 171 1.92 1.85 -14.63
N MET A 172 1.16 2.34 -15.61
CA MET A 172 -0.22 2.80 -15.39
C MET A 172 -1.15 1.65 -15.03
N VAL A 173 -0.97 0.47 -15.63
CA VAL A 173 -1.73 -0.74 -15.29
C VAL A 173 -1.39 -1.22 -13.87
N TRP A 174 -0.11 -1.36 -13.55
CA TRP A 174 0.35 -1.80 -12.22
C TRP A 174 -0.05 -0.80 -11.14
N GLY A 175 0.18 0.49 -11.37
CA GLY A 175 -0.24 1.54 -10.43
C GLY A 175 -1.75 1.56 -10.17
N ALA A 176 -2.58 1.25 -11.17
CA ALA A 176 -4.02 1.13 -10.96
C ALA A 176 -4.38 -0.04 -10.05
N PHE A 177 -3.78 -1.23 -10.26
CA PHE A 177 -3.98 -2.38 -9.38
C PHE A 177 -3.51 -2.11 -7.96
N ASP A 178 -2.32 -1.54 -7.84
CA ASP A 178 -1.69 -1.26 -6.57
C ASP A 178 -2.55 -0.33 -5.70
N VAL A 179 -3.00 0.81 -6.26
CA VAL A 179 -3.88 1.75 -5.55
C VAL A 179 -5.22 1.10 -5.15
N ILE A 180 -5.81 0.27 -6.02
CA ILE A 180 -7.09 -0.43 -5.75
C ILE A 180 -6.93 -1.49 -4.65
N VAL A 181 -5.81 -2.19 -4.61
CA VAL A 181 -5.54 -3.25 -3.62
C VAL A 181 -5.08 -2.68 -2.29
N GLU A 182 -4.21 -1.68 -2.30
CA GLU A 182 -3.62 -1.10 -1.09
C GLU A 182 -4.61 -0.26 -0.28
N LEU A 183 -5.52 0.49 -0.91
CA LEU A 183 -6.45 1.36 -0.17
C LEU A 183 -7.32 0.58 0.84
N PRO A 184 -7.96 -0.55 0.47
CA PRO A 184 -8.65 -1.42 1.43
C PRO A 184 -7.71 -2.00 2.49
N LEU A 185 -6.47 -2.35 2.12
CA LEU A 185 -5.48 -2.89 3.05
C LEU A 185 -5.09 -1.86 4.12
N TYR A 186 -4.81 -0.62 3.76
CA TYR A 186 -4.51 0.45 4.72
C TYR A 186 -5.70 0.75 5.62
N THR A 187 -6.90 0.81 5.05
CA THR A 187 -8.14 1.01 5.80
C THR A 187 -8.35 -0.09 6.83
N PHE A 188 -8.17 -1.36 6.43
CA PHE A 188 -8.21 -2.51 7.31
C PHE A 188 -7.18 -2.40 8.44
N MET A 189 -5.93 -2.02 8.14
CA MET A 189 -4.87 -1.88 9.14
C MET A 189 -5.12 -0.75 10.15
N ILE A 190 -5.84 0.30 9.77
CA ILE A 190 -6.33 1.34 10.70
C ILE A 190 -7.40 0.74 11.61
N ILE A 191 -8.42 0.09 11.04
CA ILE A 191 -9.51 -0.55 11.81
C ILE A 191 -8.95 -1.60 12.76
N TRP A 192 -7.94 -2.36 12.35
CA TRP A 192 -7.24 -3.34 13.18
C TRP A 192 -6.68 -2.76 14.48
N ARG A 193 -6.28 -1.49 14.46
CA ARG A 193 -5.77 -0.77 15.64
C ARG A 193 -6.88 -0.15 16.46
N VAL A 194 -7.90 0.38 15.79
CA VAL A 194 -9.04 1.05 16.44
C VAL A 194 -9.95 0.05 17.16
N LYS A 195 -10.15 -1.13 16.59
CA LYS A 195 -11.05 -2.18 17.12
C LYS A 195 -10.28 -3.40 17.63
N CYS A 196 -9.16 -3.17 18.32
CA CYS A 196 -8.22 -4.24 18.72
C CYS A 196 -8.84 -5.36 19.59
N ASN A 197 -9.93 -5.07 20.29
CA ASN A 197 -10.62 -5.97 21.23
C ASN A 197 -11.72 -6.82 20.56
N ASP A 198 -12.16 -6.48 19.34
CA ASP A 198 -13.20 -7.25 18.65
C ASP A 198 -12.56 -8.35 17.78
N HIS A 199 -12.20 -9.45 18.42
CA HIS A 199 -11.50 -10.56 17.76
C HIS A 199 -12.30 -11.17 16.60
N ARG A 200 -13.63 -11.19 16.69
CA ARG A 200 -14.53 -11.74 15.65
C ARG A 200 -14.58 -10.84 14.42
N LEU A 201 -14.78 -9.53 14.61
CA LEU A 201 -14.75 -8.56 13.51
C LEU A 201 -13.38 -8.57 12.81
N LEU A 202 -12.30 -8.51 13.60
CA LEU A 202 -10.94 -8.46 13.06
C LEU A 202 -10.59 -9.71 12.26
N SER A 203 -10.97 -10.90 12.73
CA SER A 203 -10.74 -12.14 11.99
C SER A 203 -11.50 -12.16 10.65
N ARG A 204 -12.79 -11.80 10.65
CA ARG A 204 -13.61 -11.73 9.42
C ARG A 204 -13.03 -10.73 8.41
N MET A 205 -12.69 -9.53 8.86
CA MET A 205 -12.09 -8.50 8.01
C MET A 205 -10.72 -8.93 7.47
N ALA A 206 -9.90 -9.62 8.27
CA ALA A 206 -8.61 -10.11 7.81
C ALA A 206 -8.77 -11.20 6.73
N TYR A 207 -9.72 -12.13 6.88
CA TYR A 207 -10.02 -13.09 5.83
C TYR A 207 -10.53 -12.40 4.55
N ALA A 208 -11.45 -11.44 4.68
CA ALA A 208 -11.94 -10.68 3.54
C ALA A 208 -10.81 -9.91 2.83
N CYS A 209 -9.92 -9.28 3.60
CA CYS A 209 -8.75 -8.58 3.07
C CYS A 209 -7.76 -9.54 2.40
N CYS A 210 -7.54 -10.73 2.96
CA CYS A 210 -6.72 -11.77 2.35
C CYS A 210 -7.28 -12.22 1.00
N VAL A 211 -8.59 -12.46 0.91
CA VAL A 211 -9.25 -12.82 -0.36
C VAL A 211 -9.14 -11.68 -1.37
N TRP A 212 -9.35 -10.44 -0.94
CA TRP A 212 -9.21 -9.25 -1.79
C TRP A 212 -7.81 -9.12 -2.39
N VAL A 213 -6.77 -9.23 -1.56
CA VAL A 213 -5.37 -9.16 -2.01
C VAL A 213 -5.06 -10.30 -2.99
N MET A 214 -5.52 -11.53 -2.71
CA MET A 214 -5.31 -12.66 -3.62
C MET A 214 -6.02 -12.48 -4.97
N LEU A 215 -7.25 -11.97 -4.97
CA LEU A 215 -8.01 -11.68 -6.19
C LEU A 215 -7.32 -10.57 -7.00
N GLY A 216 -6.87 -9.50 -6.34
CA GLY A 216 -6.09 -8.42 -6.94
C GLY A 216 -4.82 -8.95 -7.61
N ALA A 217 -4.00 -9.68 -6.85
CA ALA A 217 -2.76 -10.28 -7.31
C ALA A 217 -2.94 -11.21 -8.52
N THR A 218 -3.96 -12.07 -8.45
CA THR A 218 -4.26 -13.03 -9.52
C THR A 218 -4.71 -12.31 -10.79
N THR A 219 -5.58 -11.31 -10.66
CA THR A 219 -6.10 -10.53 -11.78
C THR A 219 -4.99 -9.70 -12.42
N GLU A 220 -4.20 -8.99 -11.62
CA GLU A 220 -3.05 -8.23 -12.08
C GLU A 220 -2.05 -9.12 -12.83
N THR A 221 -1.74 -10.28 -12.26
CA THR A 221 -0.81 -11.26 -12.86
C THR A 221 -1.32 -11.72 -14.22
N ALA A 222 -2.60 -12.10 -14.31
CA ALA A 222 -3.20 -12.56 -15.55
C ALA A 222 -3.21 -11.47 -16.63
N ILE A 223 -3.59 -10.24 -16.28
CA ILE A 223 -3.60 -9.10 -17.21
C ILE A 223 -2.17 -8.76 -17.64
N THR A 224 -1.21 -8.73 -16.72
CA THR A 224 0.20 -8.44 -17.01
C THR A 224 0.78 -9.45 -17.99
N ILE A 225 0.59 -10.75 -17.75
CA ILE A 225 1.05 -11.81 -18.67
C ILE A 225 0.40 -11.63 -20.04
N TRP A 226 -0.90 -11.34 -20.09
CA TRP A 226 -1.61 -11.11 -21.34
C TRP A 226 -1.09 -9.90 -22.12
N LEU A 227 -0.88 -8.76 -21.46
CA LEU A 227 -0.34 -7.54 -22.06
C LEU A 227 1.10 -7.71 -22.53
N LEU A 228 1.96 -8.35 -21.72
CA LEU A 228 3.35 -8.64 -22.08
C LEU A 228 3.42 -9.58 -23.28
N LYS A 229 2.62 -10.65 -23.30
CA LYS A 229 2.56 -11.57 -24.45
C LYS A 229 2.18 -10.84 -25.74
N ARG A 230 1.24 -9.88 -25.66
CA ARG A 230 0.77 -9.11 -26.82
C ARG A 230 1.73 -8.02 -27.28
N SER A 231 2.59 -7.53 -26.40
CA SER A 231 3.57 -6.47 -26.71
C SER A 231 5.00 -6.98 -26.86
N TRP A 232 5.27 -8.27 -26.59
CA TRP A 232 6.61 -8.85 -26.42
C TRP A 232 7.62 -8.50 -27.52
N SER A 233 7.19 -8.54 -28.79
CA SER A 233 8.03 -8.26 -29.95
C SER A 233 8.55 -6.82 -30.00
N ARG A 234 7.89 -5.89 -29.31
CA ARG A 234 8.21 -4.46 -29.31
C ARG A 234 9.17 -4.05 -28.20
N TRP A 235 9.38 -4.89 -27.21
CA TRP A 235 10.29 -4.61 -26.10
C TRP A 235 11.74 -4.77 -26.54
N GLY A 236 12.60 -3.85 -26.09
CA GLY A 236 14.05 -3.98 -26.20
C GLY A 236 14.57 -5.19 -25.42
N LEU A 237 15.76 -5.68 -25.80
CA LEU A 237 16.37 -6.87 -25.20
C LEU A 237 16.54 -6.74 -23.68
N SER A 238 17.00 -5.57 -23.21
CA SER A 238 17.18 -5.30 -21.78
C SER A 238 15.89 -5.46 -20.99
N CYS A 239 14.77 -4.91 -21.48
CA CYS A 239 13.47 -5.05 -20.83
C CYS A 239 12.97 -6.51 -20.86
N ARG A 240 13.23 -7.27 -21.94
CA ARG A 240 12.85 -8.69 -22.01
C ARG A 240 13.55 -9.55 -20.95
N ILE A 241 14.73 -9.13 -20.48
CA ILE A 241 15.47 -9.80 -19.39
C ILE A 241 14.99 -9.28 -18.03
N LEU A 242 14.85 -7.96 -17.87
CA LEU A 242 14.53 -7.33 -16.59
C LEU A 242 13.07 -7.54 -16.16
N LEU A 243 12.11 -7.45 -17.09
CA LEU A 243 10.68 -7.53 -16.78
C LEU A 243 10.29 -8.85 -16.10
N PRO A 244 10.72 -10.05 -16.57
CA PRO A 244 10.42 -11.29 -15.86
C PRO A 244 10.99 -11.36 -14.45
N LEU A 245 12.18 -10.78 -14.21
CA LEU A 245 12.82 -10.76 -12.89
C LEU A 245 12.04 -9.86 -11.92
N VAL A 246 11.71 -8.65 -12.36
CA VAL A 246 10.90 -7.69 -11.59
C VAL A 246 9.53 -8.30 -11.29
N PHE A 247 8.90 -8.93 -12.29
CA PHE A 247 7.59 -9.55 -12.13
C PHE A 247 7.60 -10.77 -11.18
N SER A 248 8.69 -11.56 -11.19
CA SER A 248 8.84 -12.68 -10.25
C SER A 248 9.01 -12.20 -8.81
N LEU A 249 9.79 -11.12 -8.61
CA LEU A 249 9.91 -10.45 -7.31
C LEU A 249 8.55 -9.91 -6.86
N TRP A 250 7.81 -9.28 -7.77
CA TRP A 250 6.47 -8.75 -7.54
C TRP A 250 5.49 -9.82 -7.05
N ILE A 251 5.36 -10.94 -7.76
CA ILE A 251 4.50 -12.06 -7.35
C ILE A 251 4.91 -12.59 -5.97
N SER A 252 6.21 -12.75 -5.73
CA SER A 252 6.74 -13.21 -4.44
C SER A 252 6.34 -12.28 -3.29
N THR A 253 6.43 -10.97 -3.50
CA THR A 253 6.04 -9.96 -2.50
C THR A 253 4.54 -9.97 -2.21
N GLN A 254 3.69 -10.15 -3.23
CA GLN A 254 2.24 -10.22 -3.06
C GLN A 254 1.81 -11.49 -2.30
N LEU A 255 2.38 -12.65 -2.65
CA LEU A 255 2.13 -13.91 -1.94
C LEU A 255 2.57 -13.82 -0.47
N TYR A 256 3.72 -13.20 -0.21
CA TYR A 256 4.18 -12.95 1.16
C TYR A 256 3.21 -12.04 1.93
N GLY A 257 2.72 -10.97 1.30
CA GLY A 257 1.72 -10.08 1.87
C GLY A 257 0.42 -10.80 2.24
N ALA A 258 -0.13 -11.59 1.31
CA ALA A 258 -1.33 -12.39 1.54
C ALA A 258 -1.14 -13.42 2.67
N TYR A 259 -0.01 -14.13 2.68
CA TYR A 259 0.34 -15.08 3.74
C TYR A 259 0.36 -14.41 5.12
N ARG A 260 0.93 -13.20 5.24
CA ARG A 260 0.97 -12.43 6.48
C ARG A 260 -0.43 -12.09 6.99
N ILE A 261 -1.32 -11.63 6.11
CA ILE A 261 -2.72 -11.31 6.46
C ILE A 261 -3.47 -12.57 6.88
N TYR A 262 -3.27 -13.69 6.18
CA TYR A 262 -3.84 -14.98 6.55
C TYR A 262 -3.41 -15.42 7.96
N CYS A 263 -2.12 -15.31 8.29
CA CYS A 263 -1.62 -15.59 9.64
C CYS A 263 -2.28 -14.68 10.70
N MET A 264 -2.48 -13.40 10.39
CA MET A 264 -3.21 -12.48 11.27
C MET A 264 -4.67 -12.91 11.47
N ALA A 265 -5.35 -13.31 10.40
CA ALA A 265 -6.74 -13.78 10.43
C ALA A 265 -6.89 -15.03 11.32
N ARG A 266 -6.00 -16.01 11.13
CA ARG A 266 -5.97 -17.25 11.91
C ARG A 266 -5.69 -17.00 13.40
N SER A 267 -4.74 -16.13 13.71
CA SER A 267 -4.41 -15.79 15.11
C SER A 267 -5.59 -15.15 15.84
N LYS A 268 -6.34 -14.25 15.18
CA LYS A 268 -7.55 -13.66 15.78
C LYS A 268 -8.74 -14.63 15.84
N ALA A 269 -8.86 -15.56 14.88
CA ALA A 269 -9.87 -16.61 14.94
C ALA A 269 -9.68 -17.52 16.15
N GLN A 270 -8.43 -17.87 16.47
CA GLN A 270 -8.08 -18.67 17.65
C GLN A 270 -8.50 -17.99 18.96
N LEU A 271 -8.18 -16.69 19.10
CA LEU A 271 -8.57 -15.87 20.26
C LEU A 271 -10.08 -15.61 20.38
N ALA A 272 -10.84 -15.79 19.29
CA ALA A 272 -12.28 -15.64 19.28
C ALA A 272 -13.01 -16.96 19.58
N SER A 273 -12.27 -18.07 19.74
CA SER A 273 -12.83 -19.40 19.98
C SER A 273 -13.19 -19.55 21.47
N PRO A 274 -14.33 -20.17 21.83
CA PRO A 274 -14.83 -20.26 23.21
C PRO A 274 -13.91 -20.96 24.23
N ARG A 275 -12.85 -21.64 23.78
CA ARG A 275 -11.91 -22.36 24.67
C ARG A 275 -11.17 -21.44 25.65
N ASP A 276 -11.07 -20.14 25.35
CA ASP A 276 -10.42 -19.16 26.22
C ASP A 276 -11.41 -18.39 27.14
N GLU A 277 -12.73 -18.47 26.90
CA GLU A 277 -13.76 -17.85 27.75
C GLU A 277 -13.97 -18.62 29.07
N GLU A 278 -13.71 -19.92 29.09
CA GLU A 278 -13.75 -20.75 30.31
C GLU A 278 -12.59 -20.50 31.28
N GLN A 279 -11.47 -19.90 30.81
CA GLN A 279 -10.31 -19.58 31.66
C GLN A 279 -10.31 -18.17 32.24
N GLN A 280 -11.28 -17.32 31.87
CA GLN A 280 -11.39 -15.93 32.34
C GLN A 280 -12.60 -15.63 33.23
N SER A 281 -13.37 -16.64 33.68
CA SER A 281 -14.31 -16.45 34.78
C SER A 281 -13.57 -16.46 36.13
N PRO A 282 -13.44 -15.33 36.84
CA PRO A 282 -12.94 -15.35 38.21
C PRO A 282 -13.97 -16.06 39.08
N GLY A 283 -13.50 -16.99 39.90
CA GLY A 283 -14.33 -17.75 40.83
C GLY A 283 -15.31 -16.87 41.59
N TYR A 284 -16.58 -17.23 41.50
CA TYR A 284 -17.60 -16.80 42.46
C TYR A 284 -17.19 -17.34 43.83
N GLY A 285 -16.59 -16.48 44.64
CA GLY A 285 -16.32 -16.74 46.04
C GLY A 285 -17.65 -16.93 46.78
N GLN A 286 -17.95 -18.16 47.16
CA GLN A 286 -18.83 -18.44 48.28
C GLN A 286 -18.02 -18.20 49.57
N VAL A 287 -18.09 -16.98 50.08
CA VAL A 287 -17.70 -16.63 51.45
C VAL A 287 -18.97 -16.59 52.28
N LEU A 288 -19.21 -17.62 53.09
CA LEU A 288 -20.11 -17.55 54.25
C LEU A 288 -19.61 -18.47 55.38
N GLY A 289 -19.33 -17.85 56.54
CA GLY A 289 -19.25 -18.44 57.88
C GLY A 289 -17.96 -19.23 58.18
N GLY A 290 -17.06 -18.84 59.08
CA GLY A 290 -17.29 -18.30 60.42
C GLY A 290 -17.14 -19.42 61.44
N GLY A 291 -15.98 -19.52 62.12
CA GLY A 291 -15.79 -20.51 63.18
C GLY A 291 -14.35 -20.72 63.65
N ASN A 292 -13.93 -19.94 64.65
CA ASN A 292 -13.04 -20.24 65.77
C ASN A 292 -12.18 -21.55 65.72
N ASN A 293 -10.86 -21.43 65.90
CA ASN A 293 -10.19 -21.91 67.12
C ASN A 293 -8.65 -21.69 67.10
N ASN A 294 -8.22 -20.97 68.13
CA ASN A 294 -7.02 -21.11 68.95
C ASN A 294 -6.03 -22.29 68.74
N LEU A 295 -4.78 -21.97 69.11
CA LEU A 295 -3.71 -22.78 69.72
C LEU A 295 -2.56 -23.34 68.84
N VAL A 296 -1.37 -22.76 69.12
CA VAL A 296 -0.12 -23.44 69.55
C VAL A 296 1.03 -23.63 68.56
N ALA A 297 2.17 -23.06 69.00
CA ALA A 297 3.59 -23.42 68.85
C ALA A 297 4.30 -23.43 67.47
N ARG A 298 5.13 -22.40 67.23
CA ARG A 298 6.63 -22.38 67.26
C ARG A 298 7.40 -23.70 66.95
N PRO A 299 8.69 -23.63 66.52
CA PRO A 299 9.26 -23.16 65.25
C PRO A 299 10.38 -24.11 64.68
N LYS A 300 11.03 -23.68 63.58
CA LYS A 300 12.40 -24.04 63.09
C LYS A 300 12.65 -25.45 62.52
N ALA A 301 13.10 -25.49 61.26
CA ALA A 301 14.52 -25.61 60.88
C ALA A 301 14.74 -24.93 59.53
#